data_AF-A0A177ELU6-F1
#
_entry.id   AF-A0A177ELU6-F1
#
_cell.length_a   1.000
_cell.length_b   1.000
_cell.length_c   1.000
_cell.angle_alpha   90.00
_cell.angle_beta   90.00
_cell.angle_gamma   90.00
#
_symmetry.space_group_name_H-M   'P 1'
#
loop_
_entity.id
_entity.type
_entity.pdbx_description
1 polymer ?
#
loop_
_entity_poly.entity_id
_entity_poly.type
_entity_poly.pdbx_seq_one_letter_code
_entity_poly.pdbx_strand_id
1 'polypeptide(L)'
;MLLPQATERLSKALTKYTNMIKQEKLIMTEAEISSKLHECQELIGQVENQISTEPLSLLKTIEDILEDIHKTCTNTENVKEENIIPDPTTILIESATKKKFVLSKNIPRPQINFKNRDVYAMKPEGFYHSNSFIRTAQSAKTPAANAEADNQTVEECENIEDITRSILKKLYNFTKIIDVTTEISPNIYYIKTAEECKMANTHIMQEAAVGVDIKTHKFRSYSGFTCYIQVATLESIYLFDMIELRNNSELLTFWSNPSVVKVFYKATEKIHWLKKDLQYAVNAYVDLLSVYGYPEEVTNLGRAVMYATGRKLRKQLQLMDWRYKPISVEMCTDLTEQVGYLLLSVAGMAKKCTEEQFVLGYNYKAKKIESDLSPEEFLLSKNIEPTEISVKLHMLRDFIAKQEDESPQLLMTDKQLVRFIKEQPTTQEQVFSLFKNISPLFKANLNNFINLLHSTHKTSSFNMTALKDKS
;
A
#
# COMPACT_ATOMS: atom_id res chain seq x y z
N MET A 1 25.06 14.63 -37.06
CA MET A 1 23.62 14.80 -36.76
C MET A 1 23.23 14.43 -35.32
N LEU A 2 24.03 13.66 -34.57
CA LEU A 2 23.68 13.20 -33.20
C LEU A 2 23.97 14.22 -32.09
N LEU A 3 24.99 15.08 -32.25
CA LEU A 3 25.43 16.00 -31.19
C LEU A 3 24.35 17.04 -30.80
N PRO A 4 23.71 17.77 -31.74
CA PRO A 4 22.69 18.77 -31.38
C PRO A 4 21.46 18.16 -30.70
N GLN A 5 21.05 16.95 -31.12
CA GLN A 5 19.93 16.23 -30.52
C GLN A 5 20.27 15.74 -29.10
N ALA A 6 21.51 15.27 -28.88
CA ALA A 6 21.99 14.89 -27.56
C ALA A 6 22.02 16.11 -26.62
N THR A 7 22.55 17.23 -27.08
CA THR A 7 22.60 18.47 -26.31
C THR A 7 21.20 19.01 -25.99
N GLU A 8 20.27 18.98 -26.95
CA GLU A 8 18.87 19.36 -26.71
C GLU A 8 18.19 18.46 -25.68
N ARG A 9 18.44 17.14 -25.73
CA ARG A 9 17.94 16.18 -24.74
C ARG A 9 18.45 16.49 -23.33
N LEU A 10 19.74 16.79 -23.21
CA LEU A 10 20.38 17.12 -21.92
C LEU A 10 19.90 18.47 -21.40
N SER A 11 19.73 19.48 -22.26
CA SER A 11 19.17 20.78 -21.90
C SER A 11 17.72 20.67 -21.39
N LYS A 12 16.91 19.81 -22.01
CA LYS A 12 15.55 19.47 -21.51
C LYS A 12 15.60 18.77 -20.15
N ALA A 13 16.53 17.83 -19.95
CA ALA A 13 16.72 17.16 -18.66
C ALA A 13 17.16 18.15 -17.57
N LEU A 14 18.09 19.04 -17.88
CA LEU A 14 18.58 20.08 -17.00
C LEU A 14 17.47 21.07 -16.60
N THR A 15 16.65 21.50 -17.57
CA THR A 15 15.49 22.36 -17.33
C THR A 15 14.48 21.67 -16.42
N LYS A 16 14.25 20.36 -16.63
CA LYS A 16 13.40 19.55 -15.75
C LYS A 16 13.93 19.53 -14.31
N TYR A 17 15.22 19.27 -14.09
CA TYR A 17 15.80 19.24 -12.73
C TYR A 17 15.87 20.62 -12.08
N THR A 18 16.19 21.67 -12.84
CA THR A 18 16.16 23.06 -12.36
C THR A 18 14.76 23.46 -11.88
N ASN A 19 13.72 23.07 -12.63
CA ASN A 19 12.34 23.29 -12.25
C ASN A 19 11.91 22.45 -11.04
N MET A 20 12.46 21.25 -10.88
CA MET A 20 12.24 20.43 -9.68
C MET A 20 12.85 21.05 -8.42
N ILE A 21 14.05 21.64 -8.52
CA ILE A 21 14.68 22.39 -7.41
C ILE A 21 13.88 23.64 -7.06
N LYS A 22 13.56 24.49 -8.05
CA LYS A 22 12.78 25.73 -7.83
C LYS A 22 11.39 25.48 -7.23
N GLN A 23 10.87 24.27 -7.36
CA GLN A 23 9.59 23.84 -6.80
C GLN A 23 9.74 23.12 -5.44
N GLU A 24 10.93 23.12 -4.83
CA GLU A 24 11.28 22.44 -3.57
C GLU A 24 10.93 20.94 -3.55
N LYS A 25 10.92 20.27 -4.72
CA LYS A 25 10.50 18.87 -4.88
C LYS A 25 11.61 17.85 -4.57
N LEU A 26 12.71 18.25 -3.95
CA LEU A 26 13.91 17.44 -3.79
C LEU A 26 14.31 17.28 -2.32
N ILE A 27 14.89 16.12 -1.99
CA ILE A 27 15.09 15.62 -0.63
C ILE A 27 16.43 16.11 -0.02
N MET A 28 17.20 16.96 -0.71
CA MET A 28 18.54 17.44 -0.28
C MET A 28 18.70 18.97 -0.34
N THR A 29 19.79 19.48 0.25
CA THR A 29 20.08 20.93 0.38
C THR A 29 20.24 21.59 -1.00
N GLU A 30 19.56 22.72 -1.18
CA GLU A 30 19.49 23.49 -2.43
C GLU A 30 20.87 23.85 -3.00
N ALA A 31 21.90 23.98 -2.16
CA ALA A 31 23.24 24.40 -2.55
C ALA A 31 24.03 23.36 -3.37
N GLU A 32 23.99 22.07 -3.00
CA GLU A 32 24.80 21.03 -3.67
C GLU A 32 24.27 20.70 -5.07
N ILE A 33 22.94 20.63 -5.22
CA ILE A 33 22.30 20.35 -6.51
C ILE A 33 22.42 21.57 -7.44
N SER A 34 22.34 22.79 -6.91
CA SER A 34 22.53 24.01 -7.70
C SER A 34 23.95 24.10 -8.27
N SER A 35 24.97 23.68 -7.52
CA SER A 35 26.36 23.63 -7.99
C SER A 35 26.53 22.67 -9.18
N LYS A 36 25.98 21.46 -9.08
CA LYS A 36 26.06 20.45 -10.16
C LYS A 36 25.26 20.83 -11.40
N LEU A 37 24.11 21.49 -11.23
CA LEU A 37 23.35 22.00 -12.38
C LEU A 37 24.08 23.13 -13.10
N HIS A 38 24.75 24.00 -12.34
CA HIS A 38 25.55 25.08 -12.92
C HIS A 38 26.72 24.51 -13.75
N GLU A 39 27.39 23.49 -13.22
CA GLU A 39 28.43 22.73 -13.95
C GLU A 39 27.88 22.12 -15.25
N CYS A 40 26.71 21.47 -15.21
CA CYS A 40 26.09 20.98 -16.44
C CYS A 40 25.73 22.09 -17.43
N GLN A 41 25.29 23.26 -16.97
CA GLN A 41 24.99 24.41 -17.83
C GLN A 41 26.25 24.92 -18.56
N GLU A 42 27.37 25.02 -17.86
CA GLU A 42 28.64 25.43 -18.46
C GLU A 42 29.14 24.40 -19.48
N LEU A 43 29.10 23.11 -19.14
CA LEU A 43 29.54 22.03 -20.03
C LEU A 43 28.67 21.95 -21.29
N ILE A 44 27.35 22.13 -21.17
CA ILE A 44 26.45 22.24 -22.32
C ILE A 44 26.83 23.43 -23.20
N GLY A 45 27.09 24.60 -22.60
CA GLY A 45 27.53 25.79 -23.32
C GLY A 45 28.86 25.60 -24.06
N GLN A 46 29.80 24.82 -23.51
CA GLN A 46 31.07 24.50 -24.18
C GLN A 46 30.86 23.58 -25.41
N VAL A 47 29.92 22.65 -25.33
CA VAL A 47 29.55 21.76 -26.43
C VAL A 47 28.79 22.52 -27.52
N GLU A 48 27.84 23.40 -27.15
CA GLU A 48 27.04 24.21 -28.09
C GLU A 48 27.89 25.21 -28.87
N ASN A 49 28.86 25.84 -28.20
CA ASN A 49 29.76 26.82 -28.80
C ASN A 49 30.98 26.18 -29.51
N GLN A 50 31.05 24.84 -29.60
CA GLN A 50 32.15 24.09 -30.21
C GLN A 50 33.55 24.44 -29.64
N ILE A 51 33.62 24.78 -28.36
CA ILE A 51 34.85 25.28 -27.71
C ILE A 51 35.80 24.12 -27.36
N SER A 52 35.30 22.88 -27.29
CA SER A 52 36.06 21.71 -26.84
C SER A 52 36.55 20.81 -27.98
N THR A 53 37.77 20.30 -27.81
CA THR A 53 38.40 19.33 -28.72
C THR A 53 37.83 17.91 -28.59
N GLU A 54 37.05 17.60 -27.53
CA GLU A 54 36.47 16.28 -27.28
C GLU A 54 34.99 16.34 -26.80
N PRO A 55 34.04 16.68 -27.68
CA PRO A 55 32.64 16.92 -27.32
C PRO A 55 31.89 15.66 -26.82
N LEU A 56 32.30 14.46 -27.25
CA LEU A 56 31.70 13.20 -26.79
C LEU A 56 32.07 12.86 -25.34
N SER A 57 33.28 13.23 -24.91
CA SER A 57 33.73 13.05 -23.53
C SER A 57 32.93 13.96 -22.59
N LEU A 58 32.73 15.23 -22.98
CA LEU A 58 31.91 16.19 -22.24
C LEU A 58 30.44 15.76 -22.14
N LEU A 59 29.84 15.23 -23.21
CA LEU A 59 28.48 14.72 -23.16
C LEU A 59 28.33 13.57 -22.17
N LYS A 60 29.32 12.67 -22.11
CA LYS A 60 29.33 11.58 -21.13
C LYS A 60 29.43 12.13 -19.71
N THR A 61 30.29 13.12 -19.47
CA THR A 61 30.38 13.80 -18.16
C THR A 61 29.05 14.45 -17.76
N ILE A 62 28.35 15.11 -18.70
CA ILE A 62 27.03 15.68 -18.43
C ILE A 62 26.00 14.58 -18.12
N GLU A 63 26.02 13.46 -18.84
CA GLU A 63 25.15 12.31 -18.55
C GLU A 63 25.44 11.71 -17.18
N ASP A 64 26.71 11.57 -16.81
CA ASP A 64 27.12 11.05 -15.50
C ASP A 64 26.68 12.00 -14.36
N ILE A 65 26.82 13.32 -14.52
CA ILE A 65 26.36 14.31 -13.54
C ILE A 65 24.83 14.29 -13.45
N LEU A 66 24.11 14.22 -14.57
CA LEU A 66 22.65 14.15 -14.58
C LEU A 66 22.13 12.82 -14.02
N GLU A 67 22.84 11.71 -14.23
CA GLU A 67 22.53 10.41 -13.63
C GLU A 67 22.80 10.43 -12.13
N ASP A 68 23.86 11.10 -11.68
CA ASP A 68 24.15 11.30 -10.26
C ASP A 68 23.12 12.23 -9.59
N ILE A 69 22.71 13.32 -10.26
CA ILE A 69 21.57 14.15 -9.82
C ILE A 69 20.31 13.28 -9.78
N HIS A 70 20.04 12.48 -10.82
CA HIS A 70 18.86 11.60 -10.87
C HIS A 70 18.87 10.62 -9.70
N LYS A 71 19.95 9.85 -9.53
CA LYS A 71 20.16 8.94 -8.40
C LYS A 71 19.97 9.69 -7.10
N THR A 72 20.61 10.84 -6.91
CA THR A 72 20.47 11.63 -5.67
C THR A 72 19.02 12.09 -5.43
N CYS A 73 18.27 12.42 -6.49
CA CYS A 73 16.87 12.85 -6.41
C CYS A 73 15.87 11.70 -6.25
N THR A 74 16.20 10.49 -6.74
CA THR A 74 15.32 9.31 -6.73
C THR A 74 15.72 8.24 -5.73
N ASN A 75 16.90 8.36 -5.13
CA ASN A 75 17.42 7.41 -4.17
C ASN A 75 16.75 7.65 -2.81
N THR A 76 15.64 6.95 -2.60
CA THR A 76 14.99 6.84 -1.30
C THR A 76 15.81 5.97 -0.32
N GLU A 77 16.88 5.32 -0.76
CA GLU A 77 17.71 4.43 0.09
C GLU A 77 18.75 5.21 0.91
N ASN A 78 19.10 6.44 0.49
CA ASN A 78 20.09 7.29 1.18
C ASN A 78 19.51 8.47 1.93
N VAL A 79 18.20 8.49 2.19
CA VAL A 79 17.72 9.38 3.23
C VAL A 79 18.24 8.85 4.56
N LYS A 80 19.16 9.59 5.20
CA LYS A 80 19.45 9.36 6.61
C LYS A 80 18.13 9.48 7.36
N GLU A 81 17.58 8.34 7.80
CA GLU A 81 16.31 8.22 8.51
C GLU A 81 16.25 9.05 9.83
N GLU A 82 17.32 9.79 10.16
CA GLU A 82 17.42 10.66 11.33
C GLU A 82 16.71 12.01 11.19
N ASN A 83 16.22 12.38 9.99
CA ASN A 83 15.53 13.67 9.78
C ASN A 83 14.09 13.56 9.24
N ILE A 84 13.59 12.36 8.94
CA ILE A 84 12.21 12.18 8.47
C ILE A 84 11.31 11.90 9.68
N ILE A 85 10.50 12.89 10.09
CA ILE A 85 9.14 12.53 10.54
C ILE A 85 8.48 11.99 9.29
N PRO A 86 7.90 10.77 9.28
CA PRO A 86 7.14 10.34 8.13
C PRO A 86 5.99 11.32 7.99
N ASP A 87 6.09 12.24 7.04
CA ASP A 87 4.94 12.98 6.53
C ASP A 87 4.59 12.31 5.20
N PRO A 88 3.84 11.19 5.21
CA PRO A 88 3.27 10.66 4.00
C PRO A 88 2.13 11.60 3.63
N THR A 89 2.48 12.75 3.04
CA THR A 89 2.18 13.09 1.66
C THR A 89 1.95 14.56 1.45
N THR A 90 2.74 15.11 0.55
CA THR A 90 2.46 16.38 -0.07
C THR A 90 1.44 16.18 -1.17
N ILE A 91 0.28 16.82 -1.05
CA ILE A 91 -0.79 16.78 -2.05
C ILE A 91 -0.63 17.99 -2.95
N LEU A 92 -0.54 17.76 -4.25
CA LEU A 92 -0.65 18.83 -5.22
C LEU A 92 -2.14 19.15 -5.39
N ILE A 93 -2.59 20.28 -4.85
CA ILE A 93 -3.94 20.79 -5.14
C ILE A 93 -3.84 21.73 -6.34
N GLU A 94 -4.60 21.44 -7.40
CA GLU A 94 -4.85 22.40 -8.45
C GLU A 94 -6.03 23.31 -8.04
N SER A 95 -5.75 24.61 -7.93
CA SER A 95 -6.78 25.65 -8.00
C SER A 95 -6.62 26.39 -9.32
N ALA A 96 -7.73 26.95 -9.83
CA ALA A 96 -7.84 27.61 -11.13
C ALA A 96 -6.77 28.68 -11.44
N THR A 97 -5.95 29.10 -10.46
CA THR A 97 -4.86 30.06 -10.68
C THR A 97 -3.52 29.74 -10.02
N LYS A 98 -3.37 28.72 -9.14
CA LYS A 98 -2.06 28.36 -8.52
C LYS A 98 -1.98 26.89 -8.10
N LYS A 99 -0.80 26.27 -8.32
CA LYS A 99 -0.43 24.97 -7.74
C LYS A 99 0.04 25.17 -6.30
N LYS A 100 -0.62 24.55 -5.32
CA LYS A 100 -0.23 24.64 -3.91
C LYS A 100 -0.01 23.24 -3.33
N PHE A 101 1.14 23.04 -2.69
CA PHE A 101 1.42 21.86 -1.90
C PHE A 101 0.67 21.95 -0.57
N VAL A 102 -0.14 20.94 -0.25
CA VAL A 102 -0.82 20.83 1.04
C VAL A 102 -0.27 19.63 1.80
N LEU A 103 0.27 19.91 2.99
CA LEU A 103 0.74 18.92 3.95
C LEU A 103 -0.45 18.14 4.53
N SER A 104 -0.23 16.88 4.92
CA SER A 104 -1.19 16.01 5.63
C SER A 104 -1.78 16.60 6.92
N LYS A 105 -1.22 17.74 7.40
CA LYS A 105 -1.56 18.43 8.64
C LYS A 105 -3.05 18.77 8.82
N ASN A 106 -3.85 18.81 7.75
CA ASN A 106 -5.27 19.18 7.80
C ASN A 106 -6.24 18.11 7.28
N ILE A 107 -5.79 16.86 7.06
CA ILE A 107 -6.73 15.79 6.68
C ILE A 107 -7.48 15.32 7.94
N PRO A 108 -8.82 15.43 7.99
CA PRO A 108 -9.60 14.97 9.13
C PRO A 108 -9.41 13.47 9.35
N ARG A 109 -9.62 13.01 10.58
CA ARG A 109 -9.57 11.59 10.92
C ARG A 109 -10.94 10.95 10.64
N PRO A 110 -11.15 10.27 9.50
CA PRO A 110 -12.47 9.75 9.14
C PRO A 110 -13.01 8.74 10.16
N GLN A 111 -12.11 8.01 10.82
CA GLN A 111 -12.47 7.04 11.86
C GLN A 111 -13.24 7.61 13.04
N ILE A 112 -13.23 8.94 13.21
CA ILE A 112 -14.02 9.61 14.24
C ILE A 112 -15.52 9.40 14.02
N ASN A 113 -15.93 9.25 12.77
CA ASN A 113 -17.33 9.16 12.36
C ASN A 113 -17.79 7.72 12.08
N PHE A 114 -16.94 6.72 12.31
CA PHE A 114 -17.31 5.32 12.11
C PHE A 114 -18.21 4.84 13.26
N LYS A 115 -19.37 4.26 12.95
CA LYS A 115 -20.36 3.86 13.97
C LYS A 115 -19.84 2.80 14.96
N ASN A 116 -18.91 1.95 14.52
CA ASN A 116 -18.39 0.83 15.29
C ASN A 116 -16.95 1.07 15.79
N ARG A 117 -16.67 2.20 16.44
CA ARG A 117 -15.33 2.53 17.00
C ARG A 117 -14.76 1.42 17.88
N ASP A 118 -15.59 0.84 18.75
CA ASP A 118 -15.16 -0.18 19.71
C ASP A 118 -14.78 -1.52 19.05
N VAL A 119 -15.31 -1.80 17.85
CA VAL A 119 -15.02 -3.01 17.06
C VAL A 119 -13.65 -2.92 16.38
N TYR A 120 -13.18 -1.71 16.05
CA TYR A 120 -11.85 -1.49 15.45
C TYR A 120 -10.72 -1.43 16.50
N ALA A 121 -11.07 -1.16 17.76
CA ALA A 121 -10.14 -1.02 18.87
C ALA A 121 -10.05 -2.26 19.78
N MET A 122 -11.03 -3.18 19.76
CA MET A 122 -11.03 -4.33 20.66
C MET A 122 -11.74 -5.55 20.04
N LYS A 123 -10.97 -6.54 19.55
CA LYS A 123 -11.04 -7.98 19.90
C LYS A 123 -10.21 -8.85 18.92
N PRO A 124 -9.46 -9.86 19.39
CA PRO A 124 -8.77 -10.85 18.53
C PRO A 124 -9.75 -11.77 17.77
N GLU A 125 -11.00 -11.82 18.19
CA GLU A 125 -12.04 -12.71 17.68
C GLU A 125 -13.15 -11.87 17.04
N GLY A 126 -13.22 -11.89 15.72
CA GLY A 126 -14.23 -11.18 14.94
C GLY A 126 -15.64 -11.65 15.30
N PHE A 127 -16.58 -10.70 15.39
CA PHE A 127 -17.99 -11.04 15.37
C PHE A 127 -18.37 -11.53 13.98
N TYR A 128 -18.99 -12.71 13.95
CA TYR A 128 -19.72 -13.23 12.81
C TYR A 128 -20.96 -12.34 12.62
N HIS A 129 -21.10 -11.71 11.45
CA HIS A 129 -22.45 -11.45 10.98
C HIS A 129 -23.17 -12.80 10.90
N SER A 130 -24.26 -12.87 11.64
CA SER A 130 -25.08 -14.06 11.84
C SER A 130 -25.32 -14.83 10.55
N ASN A 131 -24.90 -16.09 10.59
CA ASN A 131 -25.31 -17.14 9.67
C ASN A 131 -26.84 -17.23 9.60
N SER A 132 -27.39 -16.87 8.46
CA SER A 132 -28.36 -17.69 7.73
C SER A 132 -27.86 -17.63 6.29
N PHE A 133 -27.04 -18.53 5.75
CA PHE A 133 -26.94 -19.99 5.76
C PHE A 133 -25.42 -20.29 5.65
N ILE A 134 -24.76 -21.18 6.37
CA ILE A 134 -24.86 -22.63 6.43
C ILE A 134 -24.22 -23.05 7.76
N ARG A 135 -24.94 -23.88 8.53
CA ARG A 135 -24.42 -24.55 9.71
C ARG A 135 -23.90 -25.93 9.29
N THR A 136 -22.60 -26.13 9.33
CA THR A 136 -21.94 -27.44 9.45
C THR A 136 -20.63 -27.18 10.17
N ALA A 137 -20.64 -27.16 11.51
CA ALA A 137 -20.29 -28.30 12.36
C ALA A 137 -18.83 -28.75 12.15
N GLN A 138 -17.90 -28.09 12.86
CA GLN A 138 -16.88 -28.72 13.72
C GLN A 138 -15.97 -27.65 14.34
N SER A 139 -16.34 -27.17 15.53
CA SER A 139 -15.37 -26.75 16.54
C SER A 139 -16.00 -26.99 17.90
N ALA A 140 -15.69 -28.17 18.46
CA ALA A 140 -15.71 -28.45 19.88
C ALA A 140 -15.21 -29.88 20.07
N LYS A 141 -13.90 -30.05 20.26
CA LYS A 141 -13.32 -31.12 21.08
C LYS A 141 -11.85 -30.82 21.36
N THR A 142 -11.58 -30.56 22.63
CA THR A 142 -10.29 -30.62 23.33
C THR A 142 -9.55 -31.91 22.97
N PRO A 143 -8.21 -31.93 22.89
CA PRO A 143 -7.49 -33.10 22.42
C PRO A 143 -7.48 -34.20 23.48
N ALA A 144 -8.18 -35.29 23.20
CA ALA A 144 -7.87 -36.60 23.74
C ALA A 144 -7.31 -37.43 22.58
N ALA A 145 -6.15 -38.04 22.82
CA ALA A 145 -5.42 -38.87 21.87
C ALA A 145 -6.30 -39.98 21.26
N ASN A 146 -6.32 -40.09 19.94
CA ASN A 146 -5.99 -41.31 19.19
C ASN A 146 -6.21 -41.11 17.68
N ALA A 147 -5.40 -41.85 16.92
CA ALA A 147 -5.22 -41.78 15.48
C ALA A 147 -6.48 -42.14 14.67
N GLU A 148 -6.83 -41.27 13.73
CA GLU A 148 -7.59 -41.55 12.50
C GLU A 148 -7.55 -40.27 11.64
N ALA A 149 -6.45 -40.08 10.92
CA ALA A 149 -6.26 -38.98 9.97
C ALA A 149 -5.74 -39.60 8.67
N ASP A 150 -6.59 -39.59 7.62
CA ASP A 150 -6.12 -39.61 6.21
C ASP A 150 -7.26 -39.50 5.17
N ASN A 151 -8.53 -39.78 5.52
CA ASN A 151 -9.61 -39.78 4.52
C ASN A 151 -10.41 -38.46 4.35
N GLN A 152 -10.47 -37.58 5.36
CA GLN A 152 -11.24 -36.32 5.25
C GLN A 152 -10.49 -35.20 4.49
N THR A 153 -9.16 -35.21 4.51
CA THR A 153 -8.33 -34.17 3.89
C THR A 153 -8.26 -34.28 2.36
N VAL A 154 -8.44 -35.49 1.81
CA VAL A 154 -8.36 -35.73 0.36
C VAL A 154 -9.63 -35.20 -0.35
N GLU A 155 -10.81 -35.48 0.21
CA GLU A 155 -12.10 -35.09 -0.38
C GLU A 155 -12.32 -33.56 -0.38
N GLU A 156 -11.84 -32.86 0.66
CA GLU A 156 -11.87 -31.39 0.71
C GLU A 156 -10.88 -30.73 -0.28
N CYS A 157 -9.70 -31.32 -0.49
CA CYS A 157 -8.71 -30.80 -1.45
C CYS A 157 -9.17 -31.00 -2.90
N GLU A 158 -9.71 -32.17 -3.24
CA GLU A 158 -10.27 -32.46 -4.57
C GLU A 158 -11.42 -31.49 -4.92
N ASN A 159 -12.29 -31.19 -3.96
CA ASN A 159 -13.40 -30.25 -4.13
C ASN A 159 -12.91 -28.80 -4.40
N ILE A 160 -11.86 -28.34 -3.71
CA ILE A 160 -11.30 -26.99 -3.92
C ILE A 160 -10.62 -26.88 -5.29
N GLU A 161 -9.90 -27.90 -5.73
CA GLU A 161 -9.27 -27.92 -7.05
C GLU A 161 -10.31 -27.86 -8.16
N ASP A 162 -11.40 -28.65 -8.06
CA ASP A 162 -12.45 -28.66 -9.07
C ASP A 162 -13.24 -27.36 -9.13
N ILE A 163 -13.52 -26.74 -7.98
CA ILE A 163 -14.10 -25.39 -7.91
C ILE A 163 -13.18 -24.38 -8.62
N THR A 164 -11.88 -24.44 -8.34
CA THR A 164 -10.88 -23.54 -8.94
C THR A 164 -10.82 -23.73 -10.46
N ARG A 165 -10.80 -24.97 -10.94
CA ARG A 165 -10.84 -25.28 -12.38
C ARG A 165 -12.10 -24.73 -13.04
N SER A 166 -13.26 -24.86 -12.39
CA SER A 166 -14.53 -24.32 -12.89
C SER A 166 -14.49 -22.79 -13.03
N ILE A 167 -13.96 -22.09 -12.01
CA ILE A 167 -13.76 -20.63 -12.04
C ILE A 167 -12.84 -20.22 -13.20
N LEU A 168 -11.72 -20.91 -13.38
CA LEU A 168 -10.74 -20.60 -14.43
C LEU A 168 -11.30 -20.85 -15.83
N LYS A 169 -12.05 -21.94 -16.04
CA LYS A 169 -12.75 -22.21 -17.31
C LYS A 169 -13.75 -21.10 -17.64
N LYS A 170 -14.54 -20.67 -16.65
CA LYS A 170 -15.47 -19.55 -16.83
C LYS A 170 -14.73 -18.26 -17.20
N LEU A 171 -13.64 -17.95 -16.50
CA LEU A 171 -12.82 -16.77 -16.78
C LEU A 171 -12.17 -16.84 -18.17
N TYR A 172 -11.63 -17.98 -18.59
CA TYR A 172 -11.04 -18.17 -19.92
C TYR A 172 -12.09 -18.02 -21.04
N ASN A 173 -13.32 -18.50 -20.84
CA ASN A 173 -14.38 -18.29 -21.81
C ASN A 173 -14.81 -16.81 -21.89
N PHE A 174 -14.88 -16.12 -20.75
CA PHE A 174 -15.14 -14.68 -20.72
C PHE A 174 -14.05 -13.86 -21.42
N THR A 175 -12.78 -14.24 -21.34
CA THR A 175 -11.71 -13.46 -21.99
C THR A 175 -11.76 -13.50 -23.51
N LYS A 176 -12.45 -14.48 -24.12
CA LYS A 176 -12.60 -14.60 -25.58
C LYS A 176 -13.35 -13.42 -26.21
N ILE A 177 -14.24 -12.77 -25.45
CA ILE A 177 -14.98 -11.58 -25.94
C ILE A 177 -14.17 -10.27 -25.79
N ILE A 178 -13.01 -10.31 -25.14
CA ILE A 178 -12.22 -9.11 -24.85
C ILE A 178 -11.21 -8.86 -25.97
N ASP A 179 -11.35 -7.71 -26.62
CA ASP A 179 -10.32 -7.21 -27.52
C ASP A 179 -9.21 -6.48 -26.74
N VAL A 180 -8.06 -7.16 -26.63
CA VAL A 180 -6.85 -6.63 -25.98
C VAL A 180 -6.24 -5.41 -26.68
N THR A 181 -6.61 -5.14 -27.93
CA THR A 181 -6.11 -4.00 -28.69
C THR A 181 -6.93 -2.73 -28.50
N THR A 182 -8.17 -2.84 -28.02
CA THR A 182 -9.09 -1.71 -27.80
C THR A 182 -8.58 -0.77 -26.70
N GLU A 183 -8.56 0.53 -26.99
CA GLU A 183 -8.18 1.56 -26.02
C GLU A 183 -9.16 1.57 -24.85
N ILE A 184 -8.64 1.59 -23.62
CA ILE A 184 -9.47 1.58 -22.41
C ILE A 184 -9.97 2.99 -22.14
N SER A 185 -11.27 3.21 -22.35
CA SER A 185 -11.96 4.47 -22.01
C SER A 185 -13.26 4.18 -21.25
N PRO A 186 -13.18 3.73 -19.99
CA PRO A 186 -14.34 3.28 -19.22
C PRO A 186 -15.12 4.48 -18.67
N ASN A 187 -16.43 4.28 -18.47
CA ASN A 187 -17.25 5.21 -17.70
C ASN A 187 -16.86 5.12 -16.22
N ILE A 188 -16.52 6.24 -15.59
CA ILE A 188 -16.09 6.27 -14.19
C ILE A 188 -17.26 6.74 -13.31
N TYR A 189 -17.68 5.89 -12.37
CA TYR A 189 -18.74 6.20 -11.41
C TYR A 189 -18.15 6.32 -10.01
N TYR A 190 -18.32 7.48 -9.37
CA TYR A 190 -17.87 7.69 -8.01
C TYR A 190 -19.04 7.51 -7.03
N ILE A 191 -18.96 6.46 -6.20
CA ILE A 191 -20.05 5.97 -5.36
C ILE A 191 -19.82 6.41 -3.92
N LYS A 192 -20.75 7.18 -3.35
CA LYS A 192 -20.67 7.68 -1.97
C LYS A 192 -21.91 7.40 -1.13
N THR A 193 -23.05 7.16 -1.77
CA THR A 193 -24.33 6.96 -1.08
C THR A 193 -24.77 5.51 -1.11
N ALA A 194 -25.62 5.13 -0.16
CA ALA A 194 -26.20 3.79 -0.10
C ALA A 194 -26.99 3.42 -1.36
N GLU A 195 -27.70 4.38 -1.96
CA GLU A 195 -28.48 4.18 -3.19
C GLU A 195 -27.56 3.88 -4.39
N GLU A 196 -26.55 4.72 -4.62
CA GLU A 196 -25.55 4.49 -5.66
C GLU A 196 -24.83 3.15 -5.45
N CYS A 197 -24.52 2.80 -4.20
CA CYS A 197 -23.87 1.54 -3.83
C CYS A 197 -24.73 0.33 -4.22
N LYS A 198 -26.02 0.37 -3.89
CA LYS A 198 -26.97 -0.69 -4.24
C LYS A 198 -27.11 -0.84 -5.75
N MET A 199 -27.23 0.27 -6.49
CA MET A 199 -27.33 0.27 -7.96
C MET A 199 -26.06 -0.32 -8.59
N ALA A 200 -24.88 0.15 -8.17
CA ALA A 200 -23.61 -0.35 -8.67
C ALA A 200 -23.44 -1.86 -8.40
N ASN A 201 -23.83 -2.33 -7.20
CA ASN A 201 -23.79 -3.76 -6.88
C ASN A 201 -24.72 -4.58 -7.80
N THR A 202 -25.93 -4.10 -8.08
CA THR A 202 -26.84 -4.77 -9.02
C THR A 202 -26.24 -4.89 -10.42
N HIS A 203 -25.57 -3.86 -10.91
CA HIS A 203 -24.87 -3.89 -12.20
C HIS A 203 -23.69 -4.88 -12.17
N ILE A 204 -22.82 -4.78 -11.16
CA ILE A 204 -21.67 -5.68 -10.99
C ILE A 204 -22.10 -7.15 -10.93
N MET A 205 -23.25 -7.46 -10.32
CA MET A 205 -23.78 -8.83 -10.25
C MET A 205 -24.17 -9.44 -11.60
N GLN A 206 -24.31 -8.63 -12.66
CA GLN A 206 -24.61 -9.09 -14.01
C GLN A 206 -23.34 -9.48 -14.80
N GLU A 207 -22.16 -9.10 -14.30
CA GLU A 207 -20.88 -9.35 -14.95
C GLU A 207 -20.39 -10.78 -14.72
N ALA A 208 -19.78 -11.38 -15.74
CA ALA A 208 -19.15 -12.70 -15.58
C ALA A 208 -17.84 -12.62 -14.78
N ALA A 209 -17.09 -11.53 -14.93
CA ALA A 209 -15.88 -11.25 -14.19
C ALA A 209 -15.64 -9.74 -14.05
N VAL A 210 -14.99 -9.33 -12.96
CA VAL A 210 -14.62 -7.94 -12.68
C VAL A 210 -13.19 -7.85 -12.17
N GLY A 211 -12.48 -6.79 -12.56
CA GLY A 211 -11.20 -6.42 -11.97
C GLY A 211 -11.43 -5.69 -10.65
N VAL A 212 -10.63 -5.99 -9.62
CA VAL A 212 -10.77 -5.38 -8.29
C VAL A 212 -9.43 -4.89 -7.75
N ASP A 213 -9.42 -3.65 -7.26
CA ASP A 213 -8.33 -3.11 -6.45
C ASP A 213 -8.89 -2.43 -5.18
N ILE A 214 -8.01 -2.25 -4.19
CA ILE A 214 -8.33 -1.67 -2.89
C ILE A 214 -7.20 -0.75 -2.46
N LYS A 215 -7.53 0.47 -2.04
CA LYS A 215 -6.60 1.39 -1.39
C LYS A 215 -6.89 1.45 0.11
N THR A 216 -5.84 1.26 0.92
CA THR A 216 -5.93 1.23 2.38
C THR A 216 -5.01 2.28 2.99
N HIS A 217 -5.24 2.60 4.25
CA HIS A 217 -4.44 3.55 5.01
C HIS A 217 -4.14 2.99 6.41
N LYS A 218 -2.85 2.89 6.78
CA LYS A 218 -2.37 2.43 8.09
C LYS A 218 -1.54 3.48 8.83
N PHE A 219 -1.19 4.62 8.23
CA PHE A 219 -0.28 5.56 8.90
C PHE A 219 -0.95 6.35 10.04
N ARG A 220 -2.20 6.77 9.82
CA ARG A 220 -3.03 7.54 10.77
C ARG A 220 -4.18 6.73 11.35
N SER A 221 -3.93 5.44 11.55
CA SER A 221 -4.81 4.48 12.24
C SER A 221 -3.97 3.28 12.66
N TYR A 222 -4.20 2.76 13.86
CA TYR A 222 -3.43 1.63 14.38
C TYR A 222 -3.70 0.36 13.57
N SER A 223 -4.98 -0.02 13.48
CA SER A 223 -5.43 -1.20 12.72
C SER A 223 -5.42 -0.96 11.21
N GLY A 224 -5.50 0.30 10.81
CA GLY A 224 -5.69 0.74 9.43
C GLY A 224 -7.11 0.48 8.92
N PHE A 225 -7.44 1.07 7.78
CA PHE A 225 -8.77 0.93 7.16
C PHE A 225 -8.73 1.08 5.64
N THR A 226 -9.77 0.59 4.99
CA THR A 226 -10.00 0.71 3.55
C THR A 226 -10.53 2.10 3.22
N CYS A 227 -9.83 2.81 2.34
CA CYS A 227 -10.24 4.13 1.86
C CYS A 227 -11.11 4.01 0.60
N TYR A 228 -10.71 3.15 -0.33
CA TYR A 228 -11.43 2.95 -1.59
C TYR A 228 -11.42 1.50 -2.02
N ILE A 229 -12.52 1.10 -2.66
CA ILE A 229 -12.60 -0.13 -3.45
C ILE A 229 -12.85 0.29 -4.90
N GLN A 230 -12.09 -0.28 -5.82
CA GLN A 230 -12.29 -0.09 -7.25
C GLN A 230 -12.77 -1.38 -7.88
N VAL A 231 -13.83 -1.31 -8.68
CA VAL A 231 -14.34 -2.46 -9.45
C VAL A 231 -14.41 -2.06 -10.92
N ALA A 232 -13.65 -2.74 -11.77
CA ALA A 232 -13.65 -2.55 -13.21
C ALA A 232 -14.45 -3.66 -13.91
N THR A 233 -15.39 -3.26 -14.74
CA THR A 233 -16.02 -4.09 -15.77
C THR A 233 -15.35 -3.81 -17.12
N LEU A 234 -15.87 -4.34 -18.22
CA LEU A 234 -15.35 -4.00 -19.56
C LEU A 234 -15.66 -2.56 -19.96
N GLU A 235 -16.77 -2.00 -19.47
CA GLU A 235 -17.27 -0.68 -19.89
C GLU A 235 -17.12 0.39 -18.82
N SER A 236 -17.03 0.00 -17.55
CA SER A 236 -17.18 0.92 -16.43
C SER A 236 -16.21 0.63 -15.29
N ILE A 237 -15.85 1.68 -14.55
CA ILE A 237 -15.12 1.58 -13.29
C ILE A 237 -15.96 2.23 -12.18
N TYR A 238 -16.28 1.44 -11.16
CA TYR A 238 -16.96 1.89 -9.96
C TYR A 238 -15.92 2.16 -8.86
N LEU A 239 -15.81 3.41 -8.45
CA LEU A 239 -14.95 3.86 -7.36
C LEU A 239 -15.81 4.03 -6.10
N PHE A 240 -15.77 3.05 -5.20
CA PHE A 240 -16.49 3.08 -3.94
C PHE A 240 -15.68 3.83 -2.88
N ASP A 241 -16.27 4.90 -2.35
CA ASP A 241 -15.71 5.65 -1.23
C ASP A 241 -15.99 4.95 0.10
N MET A 242 -15.08 4.09 0.55
CA MET A 242 -15.31 3.28 1.75
C MET A 242 -15.23 4.07 3.05
N ILE A 243 -14.79 5.33 3.00
CA ILE A 243 -14.89 6.25 4.13
C ILE A 243 -16.34 6.69 4.33
N GLU A 244 -17.04 7.04 3.24
CA GLU A 244 -18.44 7.48 3.27
C GLU A 244 -19.40 6.27 3.39
N LEU A 245 -19.13 5.22 2.62
CA LEU A 245 -19.95 4.02 2.51
C LEU A 245 -19.74 3.03 3.66
N ARG A 246 -18.90 3.33 4.65
CA ARG A 246 -18.48 2.33 5.65
C ARG A 246 -19.64 1.69 6.39
N ASN A 247 -20.68 2.46 6.67
CA ASN A 247 -21.89 2.01 7.36
C ASN A 247 -22.93 1.37 6.42
N ASN A 248 -22.62 1.28 5.14
CA ASN A 248 -23.46 0.72 4.07
C ASN A 248 -22.68 -0.28 3.21
N SER A 249 -21.54 -0.77 3.72
CA SER A 249 -20.66 -1.69 3.01
C SER A 249 -21.34 -3.04 2.78
N GLU A 250 -22.27 -3.43 3.65
CA GLU A 250 -23.07 -4.65 3.54
C GLU A 250 -23.89 -4.74 2.25
N LEU A 251 -24.11 -3.62 1.56
CA LEU A 251 -24.81 -3.57 0.27
C LEU A 251 -24.00 -4.18 -0.89
N LEU A 252 -22.67 -4.31 -0.77
CA LEU A 252 -21.80 -4.92 -1.78
C LEU A 252 -21.82 -6.45 -1.70
N THR A 253 -22.94 -7.06 -2.07
CA THR A 253 -23.12 -8.51 -1.96
C THR A 253 -22.38 -9.32 -3.03
N PHE A 254 -21.79 -8.69 -4.06
CA PHE A 254 -21.08 -9.40 -5.13
C PHE A 254 -19.83 -10.18 -4.66
N TRP A 255 -19.27 -9.87 -3.50
CA TRP A 255 -18.09 -10.56 -2.95
C TRP A 255 -18.32 -12.06 -2.76
N SER A 256 -19.46 -12.44 -2.20
CA SER A 256 -19.81 -13.83 -1.91
C SER A 256 -20.47 -14.54 -3.09
N ASN A 257 -20.83 -13.81 -4.17
CA ASN A 257 -21.44 -14.40 -5.35
C ASN A 257 -20.38 -15.12 -6.22
N PRO A 258 -20.42 -16.46 -6.35
CA PRO A 258 -19.45 -17.20 -7.16
C PRO A 258 -19.68 -17.02 -8.68
N SER A 259 -20.82 -16.44 -9.08
CA SER A 259 -21.12 -16.17 -10.49
C SER A 259 -20.38 -14.94 -11.03
N VAL A 260 -19.79 -14.11 -10.18
CA VAL A 260 -18.91 -13.02 -10.59
C VAL A 260 -17.49 -13.37 -10.19
N VAL A 261 -16.60 -13.58 -11.17
CA VAL A 261 -15.18 -13.87 -10.89
C VAL A 261 -14.45 -12.56 -10.55
N LYS A 262 -13.78 -12.48 -9.40
CA LYS A 262 -13.01 -11.30 -8.99
C LYS A 262 -11.54 -11.47 -9.37
N VAL A 263 -11.04 -10.67 -10.29
CA VAL A 263 -9.62 -10.65 -10.67
C VAL A 263 -8.88 -9.61 -9.85
N PHE A 264 -7.86 -10.03 -9.13
CA PHE A 264 -7.00 -9.15 -8.33
C PHE A 264 -5.57 -9.15 -8.82
N TYR A 265 -4.83 -8.10 -8.49
CA TYR A 265 -3.37 -8.15 -8.38
C TYR A 265 -2.99 -8.22 -6.90
N LYS A 266 -2.18 -9.20 -6.51
CA LYS A 266 -1.83 -9.51 -5.10
C LYS A 266 -3.08 -9.82 -4.25
N ALA A 267 -3.88 -10.77 -4.72
CA ALA A 267 -5.12 -11.23 -4.09
C ALA A 267 -4.97 -11.43 -2.58
N THR A 268 -3.93 -12.12 -2.12
CA THR A 268 -3.72 -12.41 -0.69
C THR A 268 -3.83 -11.17 0.21
N GLU A 269 -3.15 -10.07 -0.15
CA GLU A 269 -3.17 -8.82 0.62
C GLU A 269 -4.58 -8.19 0.57
N LYS A 270 -5.22 -8.18 -0.61
CA LYS A 270 -6.54 -7.56 -0.83
C LYS A 270 -7.64 -8.30 -0.08
N ILE A 271 -7.66 -9.62 -0.17
CA ILE A 271 -8.61 -10.50 0.51
C ILE A 271 -8.49 -10.35 2.03
N HIS A 272 -7.28 -10.24 2.55
CA HIS A 272 -7.07 -9.97 3.97
C HIS A 272 -7.65 -8.64 4.42
N TRP A 273 -7.45 -7.56 3.66
CA TRP A 273 -8.05 -6.26 4.01
C TRP A 273 -9.58 -6.29 3.93
N LEU A 274 -10.16 -6.92 2.90
CA LEU A 274 -11.60 -7.11 2.79
C LEU A 274 -12.18 -7.86 4.00
N LYS A 275 -11.49 -8.90 4.47
CA LYS A 275 -11.89 -9.66 5.65
C LYS A 275 -11.66 -8.89 6.95
N LYS A 276 -10.47 -8.34 7.15
CA LYS A 276 -10.04 -7.66 8.38
C LYS A 276 -10.86 -6.40 8.66
N ASP A 277 -11.05 -5.56 7.64
CA ASP A 277 -11.65 -4.24 7.80
C ASP A 277 -13.16 -4.22 7.54
N LEU A 278 -13.59 -4.99 6.54
CA LEU A 278 -14.97 -4.93 6.01
C LEU A 278 -15.73 -6.26 6.18
N GLN A 279 -15.09 -7.29 6.74
CA GLN A 279 -15.68 -8.60 7.05
C GLN A 279 -16.27 -9.34 5.84
N TYR A 280 -15.81 -9.05 4.63
CA TYR A 280 -16.27 -9.78 3.45
C TYR A 280 -15.63 -11.17 3.35
N ALA A 281 -16.45 -12.15 3.02
CA ALA A 281 -16.02 -13.41 2.45
C ALA A 281 -16.04 -13.31 0.92
N VAL A 282 -14.89 -13.53 0.29
CA VAL A 282 -14.74 -13.41 -1.16
C VAL A 282 -14.66 -14.79 -1.79
N ASN A 283 -15.67 -15.12 -2.58
CA ASN A 283 -15.74 -16.37 -3.34
C ASN A 283 -15.28 -16.13 -4.78
N ALA A 284 -14.85 -17.16 -5.51
CA ALA A 284 -14.51 -17.08 -6.93
C ALA A 284 -13.58 -15.91 -7.30
N TYR A 285 -12.31 -15.98 -6.89
CA TYR A 285 -11.31 -14.97 -7.22
C TYR A 285 -10.08 -15.59 -7.89
N VAL A 286 -9.36 -14.77 -8.65
CA VAL A 286 -8.15 -15.13 -9.37
C VAL A 286 -7.08 -14.07 -9.14
N ASP A 287 -5.86 -14.48 -8.84
CA ASP A 287 -4.70 -13.58 -8.83
C ASP A 287 -4.07 -13.49 -10.22
N LEU A 288 -3.87 -12.27 -10.71
CA LEU A 288 -3.32 -12.00 -12.03
C LEU A 288 -1.94 -12.64 -12.23
N LEU A 289 -1.03 -12.55 -11.26
CA LEU A 289 0.32 -13.08 -11.42
C LEU A 289 0.38 -14.61 -11.36
N SER A 290 -0.66 -15.24 -10.83
CA SER A 290 -0.78 -16.70 -10.80
C SER A 290 -1.35 -17.29 -12.08
N VAL A 291 -1.81 -16.45 -13.03
CA VAL A 291 -2.22 -16.89 -14.37
C VAL A 291 -1.02 -17.46 -15.13
N TYR A 292 -1.24 -18.56 -15.84
CA TYR A 292 -0.22 -19.24 -16.61
C TYR A 292 0.51 -18.31 -17.59
N GLY A 293 1.83 -18.51 -17.73
CA GLY A 293 2.66 -17.88 -18.75
C GLY A 293 3.37 -16.60 -18.32
N TYR A 294 3.15 -16.10 -17.09
CA TYR A 294 3.99 -15.01 -16.56
C TYR A 294 5.40 -15.51 -16.22
N PRO A 295 6.47 -14.86 -16.70
CA PRO A 295 7.84 -15.11 -16.26
C PRO A 295 8.06 -14.74 -14.79
N GLU A 296 9.02 -15.38 -14.12
CA GLU A 296 9.32 -15.13 -12.70
C GLU A 296 9.76 -13.68 -12.42
N GLU A 297 10.33 -12.99 -13.41
CA GLU A 297 10.79 -11.60 -13.27
C GLU A 297 9.61 -10.59 -13.28
N VAL A 298 8.40 -11.03 -13.64
CA VAL A 298 7.19 -10.22 -13.65
C VAL A 298 6.56 -10.18 -12.25
N THR A 299 7.15 -9.35 -11.39
CA THR A 299 6.76 -9.27 -9.97
C THR A 299 5.79 -8.14 -9.64
N ASN A 300 5.54 -7.22 -10.57
CA ASN A 300 4.68 -6.06 -10.34
C ASN A 300 3.67 -5.79 -11.44
N LEU A 301 2.56 -5.15 -11.08
CA LEU A 301 1.42 -4.89 -11.97
C LEU A 301 1.85 -4.20 -13.27
N GLY A 302 2.73 -3.20 -13.22
CA GLY A 302 3.19 -2.50 -14.43
C GLY A 302 3.91 -3.43 -15.43
N ARG A 303 4.72 -4.37 -14.93
CA ARG A 303 5.35 -5.40 -15.78
C ARG A 303 4.33 -6.43 -16.29
N ALA A 304 3.36 -6.80 -15.45
CA ALA A 304 2.30 -7.73 -15.84
C ALA A 304 1.45 -7.17 -16.98
N VAL A 305 0.99 -5.91 -16.85
CA VAL A 305 0.25 -5.20 -17.89
C VAL A 305 1.07 -5.09 -19.17
N MET A 306 2.34 -4.69 -19.08
CA MET A 306 3.24 -4.60 -20.23
C MET A 306 3.40 -5.95 -20.93
N TYR A 307 3.64 -7.02 -20.17
CA TYR A 307 3.81 -8.35 -20.73
C TYR A 307 2.53 -8.85 -21.39
N ALA A 308 1.38 -8.68 -20.74
CA ALA A 308 0.10 -9.19 -21.23
C ALA A 308 -0.46 -8.40 -22.43
N THR A 309 -0.25 -7.08 -22.46
CA THR A 309 -0.97 -6.17 -23.38
C THR A 309 -0.06 -5.28 -24.24
N GLY A 310 1.24 -5.23 -23.94
CA GLY A 310 2.18 -4.29 -24.57
C GLY A 310 2.03 -2.84 -24.08
N ARG A 311 1.15 -2.57 -23.12
CA ARG A 311 0.86 -1.21 -22.62
C ARG A 311 1.66 -0.87 -21.38
N LYS A 312 1.97 0.42 -21.23
CA LYS A 312 2.69 0.95 -20.07
C LYS A 312 1.73 1.56 -19.07
N LEU A 313 1.67 0.98 -17.88
CA LEU A 313 0.96 1.54 -16.75
C LEU A 313 1.68 2.79 -16.22
N ARG A 314 0.95 3.88 -16.03
CA ARG A 314 1.47 5.05 -15.30
C ARG A 314 1.50 4.71 -13.80
N LYS A 315 2.62 5.00 -13.14
CA LYS A 315 2.73 4.93 -11.67
C LYS A 315 3.01 6.33 -11.16
N GLN A 316 2.09 6.92 -10.38
CA GLN A 316 2.26 8.29 -9.93
C GLN A 316 2.12 8.44 -8.40
N LEU A 317 1.21 7.72 -7.73
CA LEU A 317 0.78 8.09 -6.38
C LEU A 317 0.85 6.96 -5.33
N GLN A 318 1.89 6.11 -5.36
CA GLN A 318 1.98 4.94 -4.46
C GLN A 318 2.06 5.27 -2.96
N LEU A 319 2.64 6.40 -2.59
CA LEU A 319 2.79 6.82 -1.19
C LEU A 319 1.64 7.71 -0.71
N MET A 320 0.61 7.95 -1.54
CA MET A 320 -0.47 8.91 -1.30
C MET A 320 -1.34 8.53 -0.09
N ASP A 321 -1.69 9.52 0.74
CA ASP A 321 -2.76 9.46 1.71
C ASP A 321 -4.13 9.48 1.03
N TRP A 322 -4.66 8.28 0.78
CA TRP A 322 -5.95 8.05 0.15
C TRP A 322 -7.15 8.58 0.93
N ARG A 323 -6.96 9.07 2.17
CA ARG A 323 -8.02 9.74 2.94
C ARG A 323 -8.34 11.12 2.40
N TYR A 324 -7.44 11.70 1.61
CA TYR A 324 -7.58 13.05 1.12
C TYR A 324 -8.84 13.25 0.26
N LYS A 325 -9.50 14.39 0.47
CA LYS A 325 -10.65 14.87 -0.28
C LYS A 325 -10.53 16.38 -0.55
N PRO A 326 -11.06 16.90 -1.66
CA PRO A 326 -11.69 16.15 -2.78
C PRO A 326 -10.68 15.35 -3.61
N ILE A 327 -11.14 14.35 -4.37
CA ILE A 327 -10.27 13.54 -5.23
C ILE A 327 -9.81 14.40 -6.42
N SER A 328 -8.48 14.54 -6.61
CA SER A 328 -7.92 15.23 -7.78
C SER A 328 -8.00 14.37 -9.05
N VAL A 329 -7.78 14.97 -10.21
CA VAL A 329 -7.76 14.25 -11.50
C VAL A 329 -6.66 13.18 -11.52
N GLU A 330 -5.50 13.48 -10.94
CA GLU A 330 -4.36 12.56 -10.82
C GLU A 330 -4.70 11.38 -9.89
N MET A 331 -5.34 11.66 -8.76
CA MET A 331 -5.79 10.61 -7.84
C MET A 331 -6.82 9.70 -8.52
N CYS A 332 -7.80 10.29 -9.22
CA CYS A 332 -8.78 9.53 -9.99
C CYS A 332 -8.08 8.64 -11.01
N THR A 333 -7.14 9.20 -11.77
CA THR A 333 -6.34 8.45 -12.75
C THR A 333 -5.59 7.27 -12.13
N ASP A 334 -4.89 7.47 -11.00
CA ASP A 334 -4.14 6.41 -10.32
C ASP A 334 -5.07 5.33 -9.75
N LEU A 335 -6.25 5.73 -9.24
CA LEU A 335 -7.29 4.82 -8.75
C LEU A 335 -7.90 3.98 -9.88
N THR A 336 -8.16 4.56 -11.05
CA THR A 336 -8.88 3.86 -12.12
C THR A 336 -7.97 3.09 -13.09
N GLU A 337 -6.79 3.62 -13.41
CA GLU A 337 -5.93 3.02 -14.43
C GLU A 337 -5.45 1.62 -14.02
N GLN A 338 -5.03 1.45 -12.76
CA GLN A 338 -4.51 0.18 -12.25
C GLN A 338 -5.54 -0.95 -12.34
N VAL A 339 -6.78 -0.68 -11.90
CA VAL A 339 -7.85 -1.69 -11.92
C VAL A 339 -8.37 -1.95 -13.34
N GLY A 340 -8.40 -0.93 -14.20
CA GLY A 340 -8.91 -1.02 -15.57
C GLY A 340 -8.11 -1.99 -16.44
N TYR A 341 -6.83 -2.20 -16.14
CA TYR A 341 -5.99 -3.14 -16.86
C TYR A 341 -6.09 -4.60 -16.39
N LEU A 342 -6.77 -4.91 -15.28
CA LEU A 342 -6.75 -6.27 -14.73
C LEU A 342 -7.42 -7.29 -15.66
N LEU A 343 -8.65 -7.01 -16.11
CA LEU A 343 -9.37 -7.89 -17.04
C LEU A 343 -8.64 -7.99 -18.38
N LEU A 344 -8.12 -6.86 -18.89
CA LEU A 344 -7.35 -6.83 -20.13
C LEU A 344 -6.07 -7.68 -20.04
N SER A 345 -5.41 -7.66 -18.88
CA SER A 345 -4.17 -8.42 -18.66
C SER A 345 -4.45 -9.92 -18.59
N VAL A 346 -5.53 -10.35 -17.93
CA VAL A 346 -5.95 -11.76 -17.96
C VAL A 346 -6.26 -12.20 -19.39
N ALA A 347 -6.97 -11.37 -20.17
CA ALA A 347 -7.27 -11.68 -21.57
C ALA A 347 -6.01 -11.75 -22.44
N GLY A 348 -5.07 -10.83 -22.24
CA GLY A 348 -3.77 -10.83 -22.92
C GLY A 348 -2.97 -12.10 -22.66
N MET A 349 -3.03 -12.63 -21.44
CA MET A 349 -2.41 -13.91 -21.10
C MET A 349 -3.17 -15.10 -21.68
N ALA A 350 -4.50 -15.12 -21.57
CA ALA A 350 -5.34 -16.18 -22.12
C ALA A 350 -5.17 -16.36 -23.63
N LYS A 351 -4.89 -15.28 -24.38
CA LYS A 351 -4.59 -15.35 -25.83
C LYS A 351 -3.27 -16.06 -26.16
N LYS A 352 -2.37 -16.23 -25.20
CA LYS A 352 -1.04 -16.85 -25.39
C LYS A 352 -1.03 -18.34 -25.06
N CYS A 353 -2.13 -18.91 -24.61
CA CYS A 353 -2.19 -20.31 -24.19
C CYS A 353 -3.55 -20.96 -24.51
N THR A 354 -3.59 -22.30 -24.46
CA THR A 354 -4.85 -23.06 -24.56
C THR A 354 -5.65 -22.95 -23.26
N GLU A 355 -6.94 -23.27 -23.32
CA GLU A 355 -7.79 -23.35 -22.11
C GLU A 355 -7.19 -24.30 -21.07
N GLU A 356 -6.70 -25.47 -21.52
CA GLU A 356 -6.08 -26.46 -20.66
C GLU A 356 -4.83 -25.92 -19.96
N GLN A 357 -3.94 -25.23 -20.69
CA GLN A 357 -2.76 -24.58 -20.11
C GLN A 357 -3.15 -23.47 -19.13
N PHE A 358 -4.17 -22.67 -19.45
CA PHE A 358 -4.65 -21.61 -18.58
C PHE A 358 -5.19 -22.15 -17.25
N VAL A 359 -5.95 -23.25 -17.31
CA VAL A 359 -6.60 -23.86 -16.14
C VAL A 359 -5.60 -24.66 -15.31
N LEU A 360 -4.85 -25.57 -15.92
CA LEU A 360 -3.90 -26.45 -15.23
C LEU A 360 -2.62 -25.73 -14.81
N GLY A 361 -2.24 -24.68 -15.55
CA GLY A 361 -1.05 -23.88 -15.27
C GLY A 361 -1.25 -22.77 -14.24
N TYR A 362 -2.47 -22.61 -13.70
CA TYR A 362 -2.73 -21.63 -12.65
C TYR A 362 -2.08 -22.07 -11.34
N ASN A 363 -1.22 -21.22 -10.79
CA ASN A 363 -0.40 -21.56 -9.62
C ASN A 363 -0.53 -20.50 -8.52
N TYR A 364 -1.73 -20.37 -7.96
CA TYR A 364 -1.96 -19.49 -6.84
C TYR A 364 -1.57 -20.16 -5.53
N LYS A 365 -0.58 -19.54 -4.86
CA LYS A 365 -0.16 -19.91 -3.52
C LYS A 365 -0.41 -18.72 -2.62
N ALA A 366 -1.44 -18.81 -1.78
CA ALA A 366 -1.71 -17.79 -0.78
C ALA A 366 -0.48 -17.62 0.10
N LYS A 367 0.13 -16.42 0.06
CA LYS A 367 1.26 -16.13 0.93
C LYS A 367 0.76 -16.02 2.37
N LYS A 368 1.54 -16.51 3.33
CA LYS A 368 1.23 -16.24 4.74
C LYS A 368 1.37 -14.74 4.96
N ILE A 369 0.34 -14.14 5.53
CA ILE A 369 0.39 -12.74 5.92
C ILE A 369 1.19 -12.69 7.20
N GLU A 370 2.30 -11.95 7.15
CA GLU A 370 3.16 -11.76 8.31
C GLU A 370 2.34 -11.12 9.44
N SER A 371 2.35 -11.78 10.59
CA SER A 371 1.83 -11.21 11.83
C SER A 371 2.75 -10.09 12.29
N ASP A 372 2.19 -9.12 13.01
CA ASP A 372 3.02 -8.14 13.71
C ASP A 372 3.95 -8.90 14.68
N LEU A 373 5.23 -8.51 14.71
CA LEU A 373 6.25 -9.14 15.55
C LEU A 373 5.91 -8.95 17.03
N SER A 374 6.20 -9.94 17.86
CA SER A 374 6.21 -9.75 19.31
C SER A 374 7.22 -8.64 19.69
N PRO A 375 7.07 -7.97 20.85
CA PRO A 375 8.07 -7.00 21.30
C PRO A 375 9.50 -7.57 21.29
N GLU A 376 9.68 -8.81 21.71
CA GLU A 376 10.97 -9.52 21.72
C GLU A 376 11.49 -9.76 20.30
N GLU A 377 10.65 -10.28 19.40
CA GLU A 377 11.00 -10.51 17.99
C GLU A 377 11.36 -9.19 17.29
N PHE A 378 10.62 -8.12 17.56
CA PHE A 378 10.93 -6.78 17.06
C PHE A 378 12.31 -6.32 17.52
N LEU A 379 12.63 -6.44 18.82
CA LEU A 379 13.91 -6.01 19.37
C LEU A 379 15.07 -6.81 18.78
N LEU A 380 14.92 -8.12 18.67
CA LEU A 380 15.91 -9.00 18.02
C LEU A 380 16.12 -8.62 16.56
N SER A 381 15.05 -8.31 15.82
CA SER A 381 15.14 -7.83 14.42
C SER A 381 15.93 -6.52 14.26
N LYS A 382 16.08 -5.75 15.35
CA LYS A 382 16.85 -4.49 15.40
C LYS A 382 18.20 -4.65 16.10
N ASN A 383 18.65 -5.88 16.34
CA ASN A 383 19.87 -6.21 17.08
C ASN A 383 19.90 -5.57 18.49
N ILE A 384 18.78 -5.66 19.21
CA ILE A 384 18.67 -5.26 20.62
C ILE A 384 18.29 -6.51 21.42
N GLU A 385 19.08 -6.81 22.46
CA GLU A 385 18.72 -7.86 23.42
C GLU A 385 17.42 -7.50 24.17
N PRO A 386 16.41 -8.38 24.19
CA PRO A 386 15.18 -8.15 24.92
C PRO A 386 15.43 -8.11 26.43
N THR A 387 15.35 -6.91 27.00
CA THR A 387 15.37 -6.67 28.44
C THR A 387 13.97 -6.29 28.89
N GLU A 388 13.67 -6.43 30.19
CA GLU A 388 12.37 -6.03 30.72
C GLU A 388 12.03 -4.57 30.36
N ILE A 389 13.01 -3.66 30.39
CA ILE A 389 12.78 -2.25 30.06
C ILE A 389 12.59 -2.01 28.57
N SER A 390 13.37 -2.64 27.69
CA SER A 390 13.25 -2.46 26.24
C SER A 390 11.92 -3.03 25.71
N VAL A 391 11.49 -4.18 26.25
CA VAL A 391 10.16 -4.76 25.97
C VAL A 391 9.06 -3.81 26.44
N LYS A 392 9.13 -3.30 27.68
CA LYS A 392 8.13 -2.36 28.22
C LYS A 392 8.06 -1.05 27.42
N LEU A 393 9.18 -0.51 26.94
CA LEU A 393 9.20 0.69 26.11
C LEU A 393 8.52 0.45 24.76
N HIS A 394 8.78 -0.71 24.13
CA HIS A 394 8.07 -1.11 22.91
C HIS A 394 6.56 -1.24 23.15
N MET A 395 6.17 -1.94 24.22
CA MET A 395 4.76 -2.10 24.61
C MET A 395 4.07 -0.76 24.91
N LEU A 396 4.77 0.19 25.55
CA LEU A 396 4.22 1.51 25.82
C LEU A 396 3.95 2.29 24.53
N ARG A 397 4.88 2.24 23.57
CA ARG A 397 4.68 2.83 22.23
C ARG A 397 3.43 2.25 21.57
N ASP A 398 3.32 0.92 21.56
CA ASP A 398 2.22 0.22 20.92
C ASP A 398 0.87 0.51 21.61
N PHE A 399 0.87 0.51 22.95
CA PHE A 399 -0.29 0.83 23.76
C PHE A 399 -0.84 2.23 23.49
N ILE A 400 0.02 3.25 23.47
CA ILE A 400 -0.43 4.62 23.20
C ILE A 400 -0.92 4.74 21.75
N ALA A 401 -0.21 4.14 20.78
CA ALA A 401 -0.61 4.14 19.38
C ALA A 401 -2.00 3.51 19.20
N LYS A 402 -2.27 2.40 19.90
CA LYS A 402 -3.57 1.72 19.92
C LYS A 402 -4.66 2.56 20.59
N GLN A 403 -4.38 3.16 21.75
CA GLN A 403 -5.35 4.02 22.45
C GLN A 403 -5.78 5.22 21.61
N GLU A 404 -4.83 5.80 20.89
CA GLU A 404 -5.05 7.02 20.11
C GLU A 404 -5.51 6.72 18.70
N ASP A 405 -5.63 5.44 18.31
CA ASP A 405 -5.85 4.96 16.93
C ASP A 405 -4.94 5.68 15.92
N GLU A 406 -3.64 5.56 16.15
CA GLU A 406 -2.58 6.07 15.29
C GLU A 406 -1.53 4.97 15.09
N SER A 407 -0.70 5.05 14.05
CA SER A 407 0.37 4.06 13.88
C SER A 407 1.48 4.23 14.92
N PRO A 408 2.16 3.14 15.34
CA PRO A 408 3.35 3.24 16.17
C PRO A 408 4.42 4.15 15.57
N GLN A 409 4.56 4.18 14.24
CA GLN A 409 5.51 5.02 13.50
C GLN A 409 5.18 6.52 13.58
N LEU A 410 3.90 6.89 13.69
CA LEU A 410 3.50 8.29 13.92
C LEU A 410 3.89 8.74 15.32
N LEU A 411 3.73 7.86 16.32
CA LEU A 411 4.14 8.16 17.69
C LEU A 411 5.66 8.30 17.75
N MET A 412 6.38 7.22 17.47
CA MET A 412 7.83 7.16 17.53
C MET A 412 8.33 6.14 16.52
N THR A 413 9.17 6.57 15.58
CA THR A 413 9.71 5.66 14.56
C THR A 413 10.52 4.55 15.20
N ASP A 414 10.67 3.41 14.50
CA ASP A 414 11.49 2.30 15.02
C ASP A 414 12.91 2.74 15.38
N LYS A 415 13.49 3.65 14.59
CA LYS A 415 14.80 4.23 14.88
C LYS A 415 14.81 5.09 16.12
N GLN A 416 13.79 5.91 16.31
CA GLN A 416 13.66 6.72 17.51
C GLN A 416 13.52 5.82 18.74
N LEU A 417 12.73 4.75 18.67
CA LEU A 417 12.60 3.78 19.75
C LEU A 417 13.93 3.07 20.06
N VAL A 418 14.61 2.55 19.03
CA VAL A 418 15.93 1.92 19.16
C VAL A 418 16.92 2.86 19.84
N ARG A 419 16.97 4.13 19.40
CA ARG A 419 17.85 5.15 20.00
C ARG A 419 17.43 5.48 21.43
N PHE A 420 16.14 5.59 21.71
CA PHE A 420 15.61 5.84 23.06
C PHE A 420 16.02 4.72 24.03
N ILE A 421 15.92 3.46 23.59
CA ILE A 421 16.32 2.29 24.37
C ILE A 421 17.83 2.27 24.66
N LYS A 422 18.65 2.65 23.68
CA LYS A 422 20.13 2.65 23.81
C LYS A 422 20.64 3.76 24.71
N GLU A 423 20.07 4.96 24.58
CA GLU A 423 20.56 6.16 25.24
C GLU A 423 19.91 6.42 26.60
N GLN A 424 18.76 5.78 26.87
CA GLN A 424 18.00 5.84 28.13
C GLN A 424 17.90 7.25 28.75
N PRO A 425 17.36 8.24 28.02
CA PRO A 425 17.26 9.61 28.53
C PRO A 425 16.29 9.71 29.72
N THR A 426 16.76 10.28 30.82
CA THR A 426 16.03 10.38 32.10
C THR A 426 15.38 11.74 32.34
N THR A 427 15.63 12.74 31.48
CA THR A 427 14.97 14.06 31.54
C THR A 427 14.43 14.48 30.18
N GLN A 428 13.48 15.42 30.17
CA GLN A 428 12.90 15.91 28.91
C GLN A 428 13.95 16.62 28.05
N GLU A 429 14.86 17.37 28.66
CA GLU A 429 15.95 18.08 27.99
C GLU A 429 16.87 17.12 27.26
N GLN A 430 17.18 15.98 27.87
CA GLN A 430 17.94 14.91 27.22
C GLN A 430 17.17 14.43 25.99
N VAL A 431 15.88 14.10 26.12
CA VAL A 431 15.07 13.66 24.96
C VAL A 431 15.07 14.70 23.83
N PHE A 432 14.85 15.98 24.13
CA PHE A 432 14.86 17.04 23.11
C PHE A 432 16.24 17.25 22.48
N SER A 433 17.34 17.02 23.22
CA SER A 433 18.69 17.04 22.66
C SER A 433 18.98 15.83 21.75
N LEU A 434 18.40 14.67 22.08
CA LEU A 434 18.58 13.43 21.33
C LEU A 434 17.78 13.41 20.02
N PHE A 435 16.56 13.94 20.04
CA PHE A 435 15.65 13.90 18.90
C PHE A 435 15.35 15.31 18.40
N LYS A 436 15.90 15.66 17.24
CA LYS A 436 15.63 16.93 16.55
C LYS A 436 14.15 17.10 16.21
N ASN A 437 13.49 16.00 15.86
CA ASN A 437 12.11 15.96 15.42
C ASN A 437 11.35 14.95 16.28
N ILE A 438 10.31 15.41 16.97
CA ILE A 438 9.41 14.57 17.77
C ILE A 438 7.97 14.80 17.33
N SER A 439 7.20 13.72 17.28
CA SER A 439 5.77 13.85 16.99
C SER A 439 5.05 14.55 18.14
N PRO A 440 3.95 15.28 17.87
CA PRO A 440 3.11 15.83 18.93
C PRO A 440 2.63 14.75 19.91
N LEU A 441 2.37 13.54 19.41
CA LEU A 441 1.88 12.42 20.20
C LEU A 441 2.94 11.90 21.17
N PHE A 442 4.19 11.77 20.71
CA PHE A 442 5.29 11.41 21.59
C PHE A 442 5.59 12.52 22.60
N LYS A 443 5.57 13.79 22.16
CA LYS A 443 5.77 14.93 23.07
C LYS A 443 4.74 14.96 24.20
N ALA A 444 3.47 14.70 23.90
CA ALA A 444 2.39 14.65 24.90
C ALA A 444 2.56 13.50 25.91
N ASN A 445 3.19 12.39 25.49
CA ASN A 445 3.38 11.19 26.31
C ASN A 445 4.80 11.03 26.85
N LEU A 446 5.65 12.05 26.70
CA LEU A 446 7.08 11.98 26.98
C LEU A 446 7.39 11.52 28.42
N ASN A 447 6.63 12.03 29.39
CA ASN A 447 6.77 11.66 30.79
C ASN A 447 6.50 10.18 31.06
N ASN A 448 5.61 9.53 30.30
CA ASN A 448 5.33 8.10 30.47
C ASN A 448 6.56 7.26 30.12
N PHE A 449 7.28 7.62 29.06
CA PHE A 449 8.53 6.94 28.66
C PHE A 449 9.66 7.19 29.65
N ILE A 450 9.84 8.44 30.10
CA ILE A 450 10.87 8.81 31.08
C ILE A 450 10.61 8.12 32.44
N ASN A 451 9.36 8.14 32.92
CA ASN A 451 8.98 7.49 34.18
C ASN A 451 9.23 5.97 34.15
N LEU A 452 9.05 5.34 32.99
CA LEU A 452 9.34 3.91 32.82
C LEU A 452 10.83 3.63 33.02
N LEU A 453 11.71 4.50 32.51
CA LEU A 453 13.16 4.43 32.75
C LEU A 453 13.53 4.70 34.22
N HIS A 454 12.78 5.53 34.95
CA HIS A 454 13.02 5.75 36.39
C HIS A 454 12.50 4.61 37.27
N SER A 455 11.44 3.92 36.84
CA SER A 455 10.80 2.83 37.60
C SER A 455 11.69 1.58 37.76
N THR A 456 12.76 1.47 36.99
CA THR A 456 13.81 0.46 37.18
C THR A 456 14.64 0.70 38.44
N HIS A 457 14.63 1.92 39.00
CA HIS A 457 15.40 2.30 40.19
C HIS A 457 14.56 2.41 41.47
N LYS A 458 13.22 2.44 41.37
CA LYS A 458 12.30 2.41 42.51
C LYS A 458 11.03 1.65 42.15
N THR A 459 10.61 0.73 43.02
CA THR A 459 9.30 0.08 43.02
C THR A 459 8.20 1.14 42.90
N SER A 460 7.73 1.37 41.67
CA SER A 460 6.81 2.45 41.33
C SER A 460 5.49 1.89 40.84
N SER A 461 4.42 2.52 41.33
CA SER A 461 3.02 2.15 41.34
C SER A 461 2.30 2.33 39.99
N PHE A 462 2.94 2.04 38.87
CA PHE A 462 2.24 1.99 37.60
C PHE A 462 1.38 0.71 37.60
N ASN A 463 0.05 0.84 37.50
CA ASN A 463 -0.87 -0.29 37.57
C ASN A 463 -0.76 -1.14 36.29
N MET A 464 0.24 -2.03 36.29
CA MET A 464 0.64 -2.92 35.19
C MET A 464 -0.43 -3.94 34.79
N THR A 465 -1.47 -4.11 35.60
CA THR A 465 -2.59 -5.01 35.31
C THR A 465 -3.31 -4.63 34.01
N ALA A 466 -3.32 -3.35 33.64
CA ALA A 466 -3.92 -2.87 32.40
C ALA A 466 -3.11 -3.22 31.12
N LEU A 467 -1.81 -3.55 31.23
CA LEU A 467 -0.95 -3.92 30.10
C LEU A 467 -0.91 -5.43 29.85
N LYS A 468 -1.23 -6.26 30.86
CA LYS A 468 -1.24 -7.73 30.76
C LYS A 468 -2.58 -8.31 30.29
N ASP A 469 -3.69 -7.60 30.50
CA ASP A 469 -5.04 -8.15 30.20
C ASP A 469 -5.48 -7.98 28.73
N LYS A 470 -4.61 -7.53 27.82
CA LYS A 470 -4.97 -7.26 26.41
C LYS A 470 -3.89 -7.62 25.38
N SER A 471 -3.04 -8.61 25.71
CA SER A 471 -2.17 -9.30 24.73
C SER A 471 -3.01 -10.23 23.85
#